data_AF-A0A7W7BRT3-F1
#
_entry.id   AF-A0A7W7BRT3-F1
#
_cell.length_a   1.000
_cell.length_b   1.000
_cell.length_c   1.000
_cell.angle_alpha   90.00
_cell.angle_beta   90.00
_cell.angle_gamma   90.00
#
_symmetry.space_group_name_H-M   'P 1'
#
loop_
_entity.id
_entity.type
_entity.pdbx_description
1 polymer ?
#
loop_
_entity_poly.entity_id
_entity_poly.type
_entity_poly.pdbx_seq_one_letter_code
_entity_poly.pdbx_strand_id
1 'polypeptide(L)'
;MLRDGRADVALMHRPVDDLAGFDAEELFIEGQVAIVPAKHPLARRAHVTMADISDVPDLPLARWPRLDGTYPDGPGPEVHTQSQIAQLIALGKALLVIPASSRAWQWPEHVAIPVVDAPEVTTVIAWPAHSHSRDLAAVVRTATSIADLPTRVLASAVNGR
;
A
#
# COMPACT_ATOMS: atom_id res chain seq x y z
N MET A 1 -19.12 0.05 5.05
CA MET A 1 -18.65 -0.74 6.21
C MET A 1 -18.54 0.13 7.45
N LEU A 2 -17.55 1.02 7.55
CA LEU A 2 -17.41 1.86 8.75
C LEU A 2 -18.53 2.92 8.85
N ARG A 3 -18.83 3.60 7.73
CA ARG A 3 -19.92 4.62 7.66
C ARG A 3 -21.33 4.05 7.87
N ASP A 4 -21.54 2.78 7.47
CA ASP A 4 -22.85 2.11 7.55
C ASP A 4 -22.98 1.20 8.78
N GLY A 5 -22.01 1.26 9.71
CA GLY A 5 -22.05 0.54 10.98
C GLY A 5 -21.84 -0.98 10.89
N ARG A 6 -21.44 -1.50 9.72
CA ARG A 6 -21.11 -2.93 9.54
C ARG A 6 -19.71 -3.29 10.06
N ALA A 7 -18.91 -2.29 10.40
CA ALA A 7 -17.64 -2.44 11.08
C ALA A 7 -17.50 -1.32 12.12
N ASP A 8 -16.89 -1.62 13.26
CA ASP A 8 -16.66 -0.66 14.35
C ASP A 8 -15.35 0.12 14.22
N VAL A 9 -14.39 -0.46 13.48
CA VAL A 9 -13.04 0.06 13.27
C VAL A 9 -12.50 -0.41 11.92
N ALA A 10 -11.58 0.33 11.33
CA ALA A 10 -10.91 -0.03 10.08
C ALA A 10 -9.42 0.33 10.10
N LEU A 11 -8.62 -0.44 9.37
CA LEU A 11 -7.30 0.01 8.93
C LEU A 11 -7.47 0.76 7.61
N MET A 12 -6.92 1.96 7.52
CA MET A 12 -7.02 2.86 6.38
C MET A 12 -5.65 3.47 6.07
N HIS A 13 -5.47 4.05 4.89
CA HIS A 13 -4.21 4.64 4.44
C HIS A 13 -4.38 6.10 4.06
N ARG A 14 -3.58 6.99 4.66
CA ARG A 14 -3.42 8.38 4.18
C ARG A 14 -2.34 8.45 3.10
N PRO A 15 -2.50 9.29 2.07
CA PRO A 15 -3.65 10.16 1.79
C PRO A 15 -4.74 9.51 0.90
N VAL A 16 -4.72 8.18 0.75
CA VAL A 16 -5.53 7.46 -0.24
C VAL A 16 -7.01 7.38 0.14
N ASP A 17 -7.30 7.06 1.40
CA ASP A 17 -8.66 6.88 1.89
C ASP A 17 -9.26 8.18 2.44
N ASP A 18 -10.58 8.33 2.30
CA ASP A 18 -11.34 9.44 2.90
C ASP A 18 -11.65 9.18 4.38
N LEU A 19 -11.05 10.00 5.25
CA LEU A 19 -11.23 9.94 6.70
C LEU A 19 -12.30 10.89 7.25
N ALA A 20 -13.04 11.62 6.41
CA ALA A 20 -14.01 12.59 6.88
C ALA A 20 -15.05 11.94 7.80
N GLY A 21 -15.25 12.48 9.01
CA GLY A 21 -16.19 11.93 9.99
C GLY A 21 -15.67 10.73 10.80
N PHE A 22 -14.39 10.41 10.68
CA PHE A 22 -13.71 9.42 11.52
C PHE A 22 -12.64 10.08 12.39
N ASP A 23 -12.53 9.59 13.62
CA ASP A 23 -11.30 9.74 14.40
C ASP A 23 -10.31 8.68 13.95
N ALA A 24 -9.02 8.97 14.03
CA ALA A 24 -7.98 8.03 13.65
C ALA A 24 -6.67 8.25 14.42
N GLU A 25 -5.97 7.16 14.66
CA GLU A 25 -4.61 7.16 15.24
C GLU A 25 -3.63 6.54 14.24
N GLU A 26 -2.42 7.08 14.20
CA GLU A 26 -1.37 6.61 13.31
C GLU A 26 -0.74 5.34 13.87
N LEU A 27 -0.55 4.34 13.00
CA LEU A 27 0.10 3.09 13.37
C LEU A 27 1.47 2.96 12.71
N PHE A 28 1.60 3.33 11.44
CA PHE A 28 2.84 3.12 10.73
C PHE A 28 2.97 4.07 9.55
N ILE A 29 4.14 4.68 9.41
CA ILE A 29 4.49 5.53 8.26
C ILE A 29 5.58 4.80 7.47
N GLU A 30 5.40 4.67 6.17
CA GLU A 30 6.38 4.06 5.30
C GLU A 30 6.49 4.71 3.93
N GLY A 31 7.68 4.55 3.34
CA GLY A 31 7.89 4.85 1.93
C GLY A 31 7.24 3.80 1.01
N GLN A 32 7.26 4.11 -0.28
CA GLN A 32 6.69 3.26 -1.31
C GLN A 32 7.77 2.56 -2.15
N VAL A 33 7.38 1.47 -2.80
CA VAL A 33 8.22 0.69 -3.71
C VAL A 33 7.52 0.54 -5.06
N ALA A 34 8.31 0.58 -6.12
CA ALA A 34 7.89 0.15 -7.44
C ALA A 34 8.08 -1.37 -7.56
N ILE A 35 7.02 -2.08 -7.93
CA ILE A 35 7.07 -3.50 -8.28
C ILE A 35 7.23 -3.60 -9.79
N VAL A 36 8.36 -4.16 -10.21
CA VAL A 36 8.73 -4.29 -11.62
C VAL A 36 8.99 -5.75 -12.00
N PRO A 37 8.95 -6.10 -13.30
CA PRO A 37 9.35 -7.43 -13.74
C PRO A 37 10.82 -7.67 -13.43
N ALA A 38 11.16 -8.83 -12.87
CA ALA A 38 12.53 -9.14 -12.42
C ALA A 38 13.59 -9.08 -13.54
N LYS A 39 13.17 -9.28 -14.80
CA LYS A 39 14.04 -9.22 -15.98
C LYS A 39 14.16 -7.81 -16.59
N HIS A 40 13.40 -6.84 -16.10
CA HIS A 40 13.42 -5.47 -16.63
C HIS A 40 14.69 -4.71 -16.17
N PRO A 41 15.27 -3.81 -16.99
CA PRO A 41 16.46 -3.04 -16.60
C PRO A 41 16.32 -2.25 -15.29
N LEU A 42 15.11 -1.75 -14.98
CA LEU A 42 14.84 -1.06 -13.71
C LEU A 42 15.13 -1.96 -12.49
N ALA A 43 14.93 -3.28 -12.59
CA ALA A 43 15.16 -4.23 -11.49
C ALA A 43 16.60 -4.23 -10.96
N ARG A 44 17.55 -3.63 -11.70
CA ARG A 44 18.96 -3.51 -11.29
C ARG A 44 19.26 -2.21 -10.54
N ARG A 45 18.31 -1.28 -10.46
CA ARG A 45 18.50 -0.01 -9.75
C ARG A 45 18.32 -0.22 -8.26
N ALA A 46 19.13 0.46 -7.46
CA ALA A 46 19.01 0.47 -6.00
C ALA A 46 17.78 1.26 -5.52
N HIS A 47 17.38 2.27 -6.30
CA HIS A 47 16.21 3.12 -6.07
C HIS A 47 15.76 3.76 -7.40
N VAL A 48 14.54 4.28 -7.43
CA VAL A 48 13.98 5.07 -8.54
C VAL A 48 13.26 6.31 -8.01
N THR A 49 13.01 7.27 -8.89
CA THR A 49 12.10 8.39 -8.66
C THR A 49 10.76 8.15 -9.37
N MET A 50 9.72 8.92 -9.04
CA MET A 50 8.45 8.90 -9.76
C MET A 50 8.64 9.24 -11.24
N ALA A 51 9.56 10.16 -11.56
CA ALA A 51 9.90 10.52 -12.94
C ALA A 51 10.57 9.38 -13.72
N ASP A 52 11.35 8.51 -13.04
CA ASP A 52 11.97 7.35 -13.68
C ASP A 52 10.96 6.29 -14.13
N ILE A 53 9.77 6.25 -13.50
CA ILE A 53 8.78 5.17 -13.67
C ILE A 53 7.46 5.62 -14.29
N SER A 54 7.24 6.93 -14.46
CA SER A 54 5.99 7.48 -14.99
C SER A 54 5.81 7.29 -16.49
N ASP A 55 6.91 7.19 -17.25
CA ASP A 55 6.89 7.10 -18.72
C ASP A 55 7.93 6.10 -19.25
N VAL A 56 7.87 4.87 -18.74
CA VAL A 56 8.76 3.78 -19.16
C VAL A 56 8.21 3.14 -20.43
N PRO A 57 8.99 3.10 -21.54
CA PRO A 57 8.55 2.44 -22.78
C PRO A 57 8.11 1.00 -22.53
N ASP A 58 6.94 0.64 -23.06
CA ASP A 58 6.30 -0.69 -22.97
C ASP A 58 6.02 -1.20 -21.55
N LEU A 59 6.24 -0.39 -20.51
CA LEU A 59 6.02 -0.76 -19.11
C LEU A 59 5.23 0.32 -18.36
N PRO A 60 3.96 0.55 -18.72
CA PRO A 60 3.18 1.62 -18.14
C PRO A 60 2.85 1.38 -16.66
N LEU A 61 2.75 2.47 -15.89
CA LEU A 61 2.32 2.44 -14.50
C LEU A 61 0.84 2.05 -14.39
N ALA A 62 0.53 1.04 -13.58
CA ALA A 62 -0.82 0.58 -13.32
C ALA A 62 -1.67 1.65 -12.63
N ARG A 63 -2.97 1.65 -12.96
CA ARG A 63 -3.92 2.67 -12.50
C ARG A 63 -4.79 2.13 -11.37
N TRP A 64 -4.74 2.80 -10.23
CA TRP A 64 -5.63 2.52 -9.09
C TRP A 64 -7.00 3.18 -9.28
N PRO A 65 -8.09 2.57 -8.78
CA PRO A 65 -9.38 3.24 -8.77
C PRO A 65 -9.34 4.44 -7.82
N ARG A 66 -10.07 5.50 -8.18
CA ARG A 66 -10.42 6.61 -7.29
C ARG A 66 -11.50 6.15 -6.31
N LEU A 67 -11.77 6.97 -5.29
CA LEU A 67 -12.81 6.72 -4.30
C LEU A 67 -14.22 6.56 -4.90
N ASP A 68 -14.47 7.18 -6.05
CA ASP A 68 -15.73 7.06 -6.80
C ASP A 68 -15.80 5.82 -7.71
N GLY A 69 -14.76 4.99 -7.71
CA GLY A 69 -14.65 3.79 -8.54
C GLY A 69 -14.19 4.04 -9.97
N THR A 70 -13.99 5.30 -10.38
CA THR A 70 -13.41 5.64 -11.69
C THR A 70 -11.90 5.44 -11.69
N TYR A 71 -11.28 5.36 -12.85
CA TYR A 71 -9.82 5.27 -12.98
C TYR A 71 -9.24 6.55 -13.60
N PRO A 72 -8.01 6.96 -13.24
CA PRO A 72 -7.33 8.06 -13.94
C PRO A 72 -7.08 7.72 -15.40
N ASP A 73 -6.95 8.70 -16.28
CA ASP A 73 -6.59 8.41 -17.68
C ASP A 73 -5.14 7.92 -17.77
N GLY A 74 -4.84 7.08 -18.77
CA GLY A 74 -3.48 6.66 -19.06
C GLY A 74 -3.38 5.29 -19.72
N PRO A 75 -2.19 4.94 -20.24
CA PRO A 75 -1.97 3.71 -21.00
C PRO A 75 -1.88 2.45 -20.11
N GLY A 76 -1.69 2.62 -18.80
CA GLY A 76 -1.53 1.51 -17.86
C GLY A 76 -2.82 0.73 -17.61
N PRO A 77 -2.71 -0.57 -17.26
CA PRO A 77 -3.87 -1.38 -16.94
C PRO A 77 -4.52 -0.91 -15.63
N GLU A 78 -5.82 -1.12 -15.54
CA GLU A 78 -6.60 -0.88 -14.32
C GLU A 78 -6.35 -2.01 -13.32
N VAL A 79 -6.08 -1.64 -12.08
CA VAL A 79 -5.96 -2.60 -10.99
C VAL A 79 -7.36 -2.97 -10.53
N HIS A 80 -7.83 -4.16 -10.88
CA HIS A 80 -9.08 -4.70 -10.36
C HIS A 80 -8.85 -5.77 -9.29
N THR A 81 -7.82 -6.60 -9.48
CA THR A 81 -7.42 -7.63 -8.51
C THR A 81 -5.91 -7.72 -8.40
N GLN A 82 -5.46 -8.12 -7.21
CA GLN A 82 -4.05 -8.33 -6.96
C GLN A 82 -3.43 -9.41 -7.87
N SER A 83 -4.13 -10.52 -8.09
CA SER A 83 -3.64 -11.61 -8.95
C SER A 83 -3.49 -11.18 -10.40
N GLN A 84 -4.46 -10.42 -10.93
CA GLN A 84 -4.38 -9.90 -12.29
C GLN A 84 -3.17 -8.98 -12.47
N ILE A 85 -2.99 -8.00 -11.58
CA ILE A 85 -1.88 -7.05 -11.73
C ILE A 85 -0.52 -7.74 -11.54
N ALA A 86 -0.42 -8.69 -10.61
CA ALA A 86 0.78 -9.50 -10.41
C ALA A 86 1.19 -10.26 -11.69
N GLN A 87 0.22 -10.85 -12.40
CA GLN A 87 0.46 -11.54 -13.67
C GLN A 87 0.89 -10.57 -14.78
N LEU A 88 0.26 -9.39 -14.87
CA LEU A 88 0.65 -8.38 -15.87
C LEU A 88 2.07 -7.88 -15.64
N ILE A 89 2.49 -7.67 -14.39
CA ILE A 89 3.87 -7.33 -14.05
C ILE A 89 4.81 -8.49 -14.41
N ALA A 90 4.48 -9.73 -14.06
CA ALA A 90 5.31 -10.89 -14.41
C ALA A 90 5.52 -11.03 -15.93
N LEU A 91 4.51 -10.69 -16.72
CA LEU A 91 4.55 -10.68 -18.20
C LEU A 91 5.25 -9.45 -18.79
N GLY A 92 5.75 -8.52 -17.98
CA GLY A 92 6.42 -7.31 -18.47
C GLY A 92 5.47 -6.27 -19.07
N LYS A 93 4.18 -6.28 -18.68
CA LYS A 93 3.14 -5.41 -19.27
C LYS A 93 2.74 -4.22 -18.39
N ALA A 94 3.26 -4.16 -17.18
CA ALA A 94 2.99 -3.07 -16.24
C ALA A 94 4.05 -3.01 -15.14
N LEU A 95 4.09 -1.88 -14.44
CA LEU A 95 4.65 -1.75 -13.10
C LEU A 95 3.60 -1.14 -12.16
N LEU A 96 3.76 -1.27 -10.85
CA LEU A 96 2.88 -0.61 -9.89
C LEU A 96 3.68 -0.01 -8.73
N VAL A 97 3.16 1.04 -8.10
CA VAL A 97 3.71 1.63 -6.86
C VAL A 97 2.78 1.30 -5.69
N ILE A 98 3.35 0.78 -4.60
CA ILE A 98 2.64 0.40 -3.35
C ILE A 98 3.48 0.72 -2.10
N PRO A 99 2.87 0.77 -0.92
CA PRO A 99 3.59 0.80 0.35
C PRO A 99 4.58 -0.37 0.47
N ALA A 100 5.74 -0.13 1.10
CA ALA A 100 6.82 -1.13 1.18
C ALA A 100 6.38 -2.44 1.87
N SER A 101 5.54 -2.37 2.89
CA SER A 101 4.97 -3.52 3.61
C SER A 101 4.11 -4.42 2.72
N SER A 102 3.46 -3.84 1.71
CA SER A 102 2.59 -4.56 0.77
C SER A 102 3.36 -5.46 -0.21
N ARG A 103 4.71 -5.40 -0.20
CA ARG A 103 5.56 -6.30 -1.01
C ARG A 103 5.57 -7.75 -0.53
N ALA A 104 4.94 -8.08 0.60
CA ALA A 104 4.89 -9.45 1.16
C ALA A 104 4.37 -10.51 0.16
N TRP A 105 3.76 -10.08 -0.94
CA TRP A 105 3.20 -10.91 -2.00
C TRP A 105 4.10 -11.11 -3.22
N GLN A 106 5.38 -10.73 -3.14
CA GLN A 106 6.30 -10.83 -4.26
C GLN A 106 6.53 -12.26 -4.73
N TRP A 107 6.37 -12.45 -6.04
CA TRP A 107 6.75 -13.69 -6.70
C TRP A 107 8.19 -13.57 -7.24
N PRO A 108 8.87 -14.69 -7.57
CA PRO A 108 10.21 -14.65 -8.16
C PRO A 108 10.32 -13.79 -9.42
N GLU A 109 9.20 -13.57 -10.12
CA GLU A 109 9.09 -12.74 -11.31
C GLU A 109 9.05 -11.22 -11.01
N HIS A 110 9.08 -10.82 -9.74
CA HIS A 110 8.96 -9.42 -9.31
C HIS A 110 10.18 -8.94 -8.53
N VAL A 111 10.47 -7.65 -8.63
CA VAL A 111 11.45 -6.96 -7.77
C VAL A 111 10.81 -5.68 -7.21
N ALA A 112 10.97 -5.44 -5.89
CA ALA A 112 10.67 -4.13 -5.30
C ALA A 112 11.89 -3.24 -5.37
N ILE A 113 11.68 -2.02 -5.84
CA ILE A 113 12.69 -0.97 -5.84
C ILE A 113 12.11 0.23 -5.06
N PRO A 114 12.80 0.76 -4.03
CA PRO A 114 12.37 1.97 -3.33
C PRO A 114 12.11 3.14 -4.29
N VAL A 115 11.01 3.85 -4.10
CA VAL A 115 10.71 5.12 -4.79
C VAL A 115 10.99 6.27 -3.83
N VAL A 116 12.08 7.00 -4.03
CA VAL A 116 12.64 7.88 -2.99
C VAL A 116 11.94 9.24 -2.86
N ASP A 117 11.15 9.62 -3.86
CA ASP A 117 10.38 10.87 -3.91
C ASP A 117 8.86 10.62 -3.93
N ALA A 118 8.43 9.36 -3.77
CA ALA A 118 7.02 9.05 -3.59
C ALA A 118 6.54 9.57 -2.23
N PRO A 119 5.30 10.10 -2.14
CA PRO A 119 4.70 10.45 -0.85
C PRO A 119 4.71 9.25 0.10
N GLU A 120 4.96 9.49 1.39
CA GLU A 120 4.81 8.46 2.39
C GLU A 120 3.34 8.03 2.52
N VAL A 121 3.14 6.76 2.88
CA VAL A 121 1.83 6.23 3.20
C VAL A 121 1.76 6.00 4.70
N THR A 122 0.71 6.54 5.32
CA THR A 122 0.44 6.35 6.75
C THR A 122 -0.73 5.40 6.92
N THR A 123 -0.45 4.22 7.47
CA THR A 123 -1.49 3.31 7.95
C THR A 123 -2.05 3.84 9.25
N VAL A 124 -3.36 4.03 9.30
CA VAL A 124 -4.09 4.50 10.47
C VAL A 124 -5.15 3.49 10.89
N ILE A 125 -5.46 3.46 12.18
CA ILE A 125 -6.66 2.80 12.70
C ILE A 125 -7.74 3.88 12.90
N ALA A 126 -8.89 3.70 12.25
CA ALA A 126 -9.95 4.71 12.20
C ALA A 126 -11.30 4.17 12.68
N TRP A 127 -12.10 5.03 13.30
CA TRP A 127 -13.42 4.69 13.85
C TRP A 127 -14.41 5.88 13.78
N PRO A 128 -15.73 5.66 13.89
CA PRO A 128 -16.72 6.75 13.92
C PRO A 128 -16.45 7.74 15.06
N ALA A 129 -16.34 9.03 14.76
CA ALA A 129 -15.92 10.05 15.73
C ALA A 129 -16.84 10.20 16.96
N HIS A 130 -18.09 9.75 16.84
CA HIS A 130 -19.07 9.74 17.94
C HIS A 130 -19.05 8.44 18.78
N SER A 131 -18.06 7.55 18.57
CA SER A 131 -18.00 6.27 19.28
C SER A 131 -17.46 6.43 20.70
N HIS A 132 -18.15 5.83 21.67
CA HIS A 132 -17.76 5.80 23.08
C HIS A 132 -17.55 4.37 23.60
N SER A 133 -17.38 3.40 22.70
CA SER A 133 -17.22 1.99 23.06
C SER A 133 -15.88 1.74 23.78
N ARG A 134 -15.95 1.10 24.94
CA ARG A 134 -14.76 0.72 25.72
C ARG A 134 -13.93 -0.36 25.03
N ASP A 135 -14.60 -1.28 24.32
CA ASP A 135 -13.95 -2.37 23.60
C ASP A 135 -13.17 -1.83 22.40
N LEU A 136 -13.78 -0.90 21.65
CA LEU A 136 -13.09 -0.16 20.59
C LEU A 136 -11.86 0.57 21.13
N ALA A 137 -12.03 1.30 22.23
CA ALA A 137 -10.91 2.00 22.84
C ALA A 137 -9.79 1.04 23.29
N ALA A 138 -10.12 -0.18 23.71
CA ALA A 138 -9.13 -1.20 24.02
C ALA A 138 -8.38 -1.68 22.76
N VAL A 139 -9.08 -1.94 21.66
CA VAL A 139 -8.48 -2.33 20.37
C VAL A 139 -7.52 -1.25 19.89
N VAL A 140 -7.93 0.03 19.90
CA VAL A 140 -7.09 1.15 19.47
C VAL A 140 -5.82 1.23 20.32
N ARG A 141 -5.94 1.19 21.65
CA ARG A 141 -4.76 1.21 22.54
C ARG A 141 -3.81 0.04 22.31
N THR A 142 -4.35 -1.16 22.06
CA THR A 142 -3.52 -2.32 21.77
C THR A 142 -2.80 -2.14 20.43
N ALA A 143 -3.51 -1.70 19.39
CA ALA A 143 -2.91 -1.47 18.07
C ALA A 143 -1.78 -0.44 18.12
N THR A 144 -2.00 0.70 18.78
CA THR A 144 -0.98 1.74 18.92
C THR A 144 0.21 1.28 19.77
N SER A 145 -0.02 0.50 20.82
CA SER A 145 1.08 -0.05 21.63
C SER A 145 2.00 -1.01 20.86
N ILE A 146 1.46 -1.73 19.86
CA ILE A 146 2.25 -2.62 18.99
C ILE A 146 3.04 -1.81 17.97
N ALA A 147 2.43 -0.74 17.43
CA ALA A 147 3.08 0.19 16.52
C ALA A 147 4.32 0.86 17.14
N ASP A 148 4.27 1.17 18.43
CA ASP A 148 5.38 1.74 19.19
C ASP A 148 6.54 0.76 19.45
N LEU A 149 6.37 -0.54 19.14
CA LEU A 149 7.46 -1.51 19.32
C LEU A 149 8.55 -1.29 18.26
N PRO A 150 9.83 -1.24 18.65
CA PRO A 150 10.92 -1.09 17.70
C PRO A 150 10.89 -2.25 16.67
N THR A 151 10.89 -1.89 15.38
CA THR A 151 10.70 -2.74 14.19
C THR A 151 11.59 -3.99 14.09
N ARG A 152 12.56 -4.17 15.00
CA ARG A 152 13.47 -5.33 15.04
C ARG A 152 12.78 -6.68 15.29
N VAL A 153 11.53 -6.74 15.75
CA VAL A 153 10.87 -8.00 16.12
C VAL A 153 10.10 -8.64 14.96
N LEU A 154 9.58 -7.88 13.99
CA LEU A 154 8.70 -8.42 12.94
C LEU A 154 9.45 -9.10 11.77
N ALA A 155 10.72 -8.75 11.53
CA ALA A 155 11.53 -9.38 10.48
C ALA A 155 11.88 -10.86 10.77
N SER A 156 11.81 -11.30 12.02
CA SER A 156 12.08 -12.68 12.43
C SER A 156 10.95 -13.67 12.08
N ALA A 157 9.74 -13.19 11.80
CA ALA A 157 8.58 -14.06 11.55
C ALA A 157 8.35 -14.36 10.06
N VAL A 158 8.93 -13.57 9.15
CA VAL A 158 8.71 -13.69 7.70
C VAL A 158 9.80 -14.51 6.99
N ASN A 159 11.01 -14.61 7.56
CA ASN A 159 12.11 -15.43 7.01
C ASN A 159 12.18 -16.86 7.60
N GLY A 160 11.09 -17.33 8.21
CA GLY A 160 11.01 -18.65 8.82
C GLY A 160 10.51 -19.73 7.87
N ARG A 161 11.45 -20.31 7.10
CA ARG A 161 11.42 -21.55 6.30
C ARG A 161 11.14 -21.43 4.80
#